data_AF-A0A414HS22-F1
#
_entry.id   AF-A0A414HS22-F1
#
_cell.length_a   1.000
_cell.length_b   1.000
_cell.length_c   1.000
_cell.angle_alpha   90.00
_cell.angle_beta   90.00
_cell.angle_gamma   90.00
#
_symmetry.space_group_name_H-M   'P 1'
#
loop_
_entity.id
_entity.type
_entity.pdbx_description
1 polymer ?
#
loop_
_entity_poly.entity_id
_entity_poly.type
_entity_poly.pdbx_seq_one_letter_code
_entity_poly.pdbx_strand_id
1 'polypeptide(L)' 'MAKETVYRYSLRTVSNCWLGEVMLTDSKEFFAMTDWGNFNYCWSTQEDIRKFILHLDEDYFSSKITLKTAE' A
#
# COMPACT_ATOMS: atom_id res chain seq x y z
N MET A 1 -22.78 14.85 0.88
CA MET A 1 -21.43 14.36 0.55
C MET A 1 -21.20 13.13 1.41
N ALA A 2 -20.98 11.96 0.81
CA ALA A 2 -20.69 10.76 1.59
C ALA A 2 -19.35 10.94 2.31
N LYS A 3 -19.28 10.61 3.60
CA LYS A 3 -18.03 10.65 4.35
C LYS A 3 -17.22 9.43 3.96
N GLU A 4 -16.12 9.63 3.25
CA GLU A 4 -15.21 8.55 2.91
C GLU A 4 -14.49 8.06 4.18
N THR A 5 -14.53 6.76 4.43
CA THR A 5 -13.73 6.15 5.49
C THR A 5 -12.33 5.91 4.96
N VAL A 6 -11.34 6.42 5.70
CA VAL A 6 -9.92 6.15 5.43
C VAL A 6 -9.38 5.27 6.55
N TYR A 7 -8.84 4.12 6.17
CA TYR A 7 -8.13 3.22 7.08
C TYR A 7 -6.63 3.47 6.90
N ARG A 8 -5.92 3.70 8.01
CA ARG A 8 -4.47 3.88 8.01
C ARG A 8 -3.81 2.76 8.81
N TYR A 9 -2.77 2.17 8.24
CA TYR A 9 -2.00 1.08 8.84
C TYR A 9 -0.51 1.40 8.75
N SER A 10 0.21 1.24 9.85
CA SER A 10 1.67 1.31 9.87
C SER A 10 2.25 -0.08 9.60
N LEU A 11 2.97 -0.23 8.49
CA LEU A 11 3.78 -1.40 8.19
C LEU A 11 5.08 -1.35 9.01
N ARG A 12 5.40 -2.49 9.64
CA ARG A 12 6.60 -2.64 10.46
C ARG A 12 7.26 -3.99 10.22
N THR A 13 8.57 -4.06 10.43
CA THR A 13 9.31 -5.33 10.45
C THR A 13 8.89 -6.19 11.64
N VAL A 14 9.26 -7.48 11.63
CA VAL A 14 9.17 -8.37 12.81
C VAL A 14 9.92 -7.82 14.03
N SER A 15 10.98 -7.04 13.82
CA SER A 15 11.74 -6.31 14.84
C SER A 15 11.12 -4.94 15.21
N ASN A 16 9.90 -4.65 14.75
CA ASN A 16 9.12 -3.44 15.01
C ASN A 16 9.68 -2.13 14.42
N CYS A 17 10.63 -2.22 13.50
CA CYS A 17 11.12 -1.07 12.72
C CYS A 17 10.04 -0.61 11.73
N TRP A 18 9.94 0.68 11.47
CA TRP A 18 8.96 1.21 10.51
C TRP A 18 9.39 0.87 9.08
N LEU A 19 8.43 0.47 8.24
CA LEU A 19 8.62 0.20 6.81
C LEU A 19 7.78 1.13 5.93
N GLY A 20 6.61 1.52 6.42
CA GLY A 20 5.73 2.39 5.66
C GLY A 20 4.39 2.68 6.33
N GLU A 21 3.67 3.61 5.74
CA GLU A 21 2.25 3.85 6.00
C GLU A 21 1.43 3.41 4.80
N VAL A 22 0.36 2.67 5.06
CA VAL A 22 -0.64 2.27 4.06
C VAL A 22 -1.95 2.96 4.41
N MET A 23 -2.52 3.68 3.45
CA MET A 23 -3.85 4.28 3.53
C MET A 23 -4.76 3.66 2.49
N LEU A 24 -5.96 3.32 2.93
CA LEU A 24 -6.99 2.69 2.10
C LEU A 24 -8.30 3.44 2.27
N THR A 25 -9.00 3.65 1.16
CA THR A 25 -10.33 4.26 1.17
C THR A 25 -11.40 3.24 0.81
N ASP A 26 -12.62 3.41 1.32
CA ASP A 26 -13.79 2.62 0.87
C ASP A 26 -14.04 2.77 -0.65
N SER A 27 -13.51 3.85 -1.26
CA SER A 27 -13.54 4.14 -2.69
C SER A 27 -12.49 3.36 -3.50
N LYS A 28 -11.81 2.37 -2.88
CA LYS A 28 -10.83 1.47 -3.50
C LYS A 28 -9.47 2.10 -3.84
N GLU A 29 -9.16 3.24 -3.25
CA GLU A 29 -7.85 3.85 -3.42
C GLU A 29 -6.87 3.28 -2.39
N PHE A 30 -5.65 3.01 -2.85
CA PHE A 30 -4.54 2.51 -2.06
C PHE A 30 -3.35 3.45 -2.19
N PHE A 31 -2.83 3.89 -1.05
CA PHE A 31 -1.65 4.72 -0.96
C PHE A 31 -0.66 4.04 -0.02
N ALA A 32 0.55 3.77 -0.48
CA ALA A 32 1.64 3.30 0.35
C ALA A 32 2.80 4.31 0.30
N MET A 33 3.27 4.69 1.49
CA MET A 33 4.39 5.60 1.69
C MET A 33 5.46 4.83 2.47
N THR A 34 6.61 4.62 1.86
CA THR A 34 7.72 3.87 2.44
C THR A 34 9.00 4.71 2.39
N ASP A 35 10.06 4.30 3.08
CA ASP A 35 11.38 4.94 2.97
C ASP A 35 11.96 4.89 1.54
N TRP A 36 11.47 3.96 0.71
CA TRP A 36 11.88 3.81 -0.69
C TRP A 36 11.02 4.64 -1.67
N GLY A 37 10.02 5.36 -1.17
CA GLY A 37 9.15 6.24 -1.97
C GLY A 37 7.66 5.96 -1.83
N ASN A 38 6.88 6.60 -2.70
CA ASN A 38 5.41 6.55 -2.70
C ASN A 38 4.89 5.67 -3.84
N PHE A 39 3.92 4.83 -3.50
CA PHE A 39 3.19 3.99 -4.44
C PHE A 39 1.68 4.22 -4.28
N ASN A 40 1.05 4.68 -5.35
CA ASN A 40 -0.38 4.92 -5.40
C ASN A 40 -1.01 3.95 -6.39
N TYR A 41 -2.06 3.25 -5.98
CA TYR A 41 -2.73 2.27 -6.80
C TYR A 41 -4.24 2.37 -6.60
N CYS A 42 -5.00 2.32 -7.68
CA CYS A 42 -6.45 2.25 -7.62
C CYS A 42 -6.87 0.81 -7.86
N TRP A 43 -7.46 0.18 -6.85
CA TRP A 43 -7.82 -1.22 -6.86
C TRP A 43 -9.06 -1.45 -7.73
N SER A 44 -8.89 -2.09 -8.89
CA SER A 44 -9.98 -2.39 -9.82
C SER A 44 -10.53 -3.81 -9.69
N THR A 45 -9.91 -4.67 -8.86
CA THR A 45 -10.26 -6.10 -8.76
C THR A 45 -11.39 -6.33 -7.74
N GLN A 46 -12.06 -7.49 -7.82
CA GLN A 46 -13.11 -7.90 -6.88
C GLN A 46 -12.58 -8.52 -5.58
N GLU A 47 -11.26 -8.57 -5.39
CA GLU A 47 -10.67 -9.20 -4.20
C GLU A 47 -10.94 -8.41 -2.91
N ASP A 48 -11.04 -9.12 -1.78
CA ASP A 48 -11.16 -8.49 -0.47
C ASP A 48 -9.86 -7.73 -0.16
N ILE A 49 -10.02 -6.44 0.14
CA ILE A 49 -8.92 -5.51 0.40
C ILE A 49 -8.00 -5.96 1.55
N ARG A 50 -8.53 -6.69 2.55
CA ARG A 50 -7.72 -7.25 3.65
C ARG A 50 -6.80 -8.34 3.15
N LYS A 51 -7.28 -9.17 2.21
CA LYS A 51 -6.46 -10.21 1.59
C LYS A 51 -5.34 -9.56 0.78
N PHE A 52 -5.63 -8.51 0.04
CA PHE A 52 -4.58 -7.75 -0.65
C PHE A 52 -3.49 -7.26 0.30
N ILE A 53 -3.87 -6.59 1.38
CA ILE A 53 -2.90 -6.05 2.36
C ILE A 53 -2.02 -7.15 2.95
N LEU A 54 -2.58 -8.33 3.22
CA LEU A 54 -1.83 -9.47 3.73
C LEU A 54 -0.79 -10.04 2.74
N HIS A 55 -0.94 -9.76 1.44
CA HIS A 55 0.04 -10.12 0.42
C HIS A 55 1.06 -9.00 0.14
N LEU A 56 0.98 -7.86 0.83
CA LEU A 56 1.97 -6.79 0.70
C LEU A 56 3.22 -7.15 1.51
N ASP A 57 4.30 -7.48 0.81
CA ASP A 57 5.62 -7.74 1.37
C ASP A 57 6.71 -6.90 0.68
N GLU A 58 7.95 -7.04 1.15
CA GLU A 58 9.11 -6.35 0.57
C GLU A 58 9.29 -6.66 -0.91
N ASP A 59 8.97 -7.88 -1.35
CA ASP A 59 9.09 -8.31 -2.76
C ASP A 59 8.04 -7.62 -3.65
N TYR A 60 6.81 -7.49 -3.15
CA TYR A 60 5.77 -6.74 -3.84
C TYR A 60 6.17 -5.27 -4.01
N PHE A 61 6.63 -4.63 -2.94
CA PHE A 61 7.06 -3.23 -3.01
C PHE A 61 8.29 -3.05 -3.91
N SER A 62 9.30 -3.90 -3.79
CA SER A 62 10.50 -3.83 -4.62
C SER A 62 10.16 -3.99 -6.10
N SER A 63 9.35 -4.98 -6.47
CA SER A 63 8.95 -5.21 -7.87
C SER A 63 8.19 -4.03 -8.50
N LYS A 64 7.43 -3.26 -7.71
CA LYS A 64 6.68 -2.10 -8.19
C LYS A 64 7.50 -0.81 -8.21
N ILE A 65 8.46 -0.66 -7.31
CA ILE A 65 9.34 0.51 -7.23
C ILE A 65 10.44 0.43 -8.29
N THR A 66 10.99 -0.76 -8.57
CA THR A 66 12.05 -0.94 -9.58
C THR A 66 11.60 -0.64 -11.01
N LEU A 67 10.31 -0.74 -11.32
CA LEU A 67 9.78 -0.40 -12.65
C LEU A 67 9.78 1.12 -12.94
N LYS A 68 10.22 1.98 -12.02
CA LYS A 68 10.38 3.43 -12.26
C LYS A 68 11.78 3.87 -12.68
N THR A 69 12.70 2.95 -12.96
CA THR A 69 14.00 3.27 -13.57
C THR A 69 14.01 2.81 -15.03
N ALA A 70 13.43 3.62 -15.91
CA ALA A 70 13.77 3.63 -17.33
C ALA A 70 13.92 5.09 -17.74
N GLU A 71 15.08 5.37 -18.33
CA GLU A 71 15.63 6.66 -18.77
C GLU A 71 14.70 7.47 -19.68
#